data_AF-A0AAN9V5R0-F1
#
_entry.id   AF-A0AAN9V5R0-F1
#
_cell.length_a   1.000
_cell.length_b   1.000
_cell.length_c   1.000
_cell.angle_alpha   90.00
_cell.angle_beta   90.00
_cell.angle_gamma   90.00
#
_symmetry.space_group_name_H-M   'P 1'
#
loop_
_entity.id
_entity.type
_entity.pdbx_description
1 polymer ?
#
loop_
_entity_poly.entity_id
_entity_poly.type
_entity_poly.pdbx_seq_one_letter_code
_entity_poly.pdbx_strand_id
1 'polypeptide(L)' 'MTFAWKAAGLTYNRYLAVASRTVRRSLKEDKRIVAERRGESDLRFSKWSVSTKHQ' A
#
# COMPACT_ATOMS: atom_id res chain seq x y z
N MET A 1 -4.72 -6.61 -24.15
CA MET A 1 -4.29 -5.35 -23.49
C MET A 1 -4.13 -5.61 -22.00
N THR A 2 -2.91 -5.59 -21.46
CA THR A 2 -2.68 -5.73 -20.01
C THR A 2 -2.55 -4.36 -19.38
N PHE A 3 -3.28 -4.09 -18.29
CA PHE A 3 -3.11 -2.83 -17.56
C PHE A 3 -1.67 -2.64 -17.08
N ALA A 4 -1.15 -1.42 -17.16
CA ALA A 4 0.24 -1.10 -16.83
C ALA A 4 0.63 -1.51 -15.41
N TRP A 5 -0.27 -1.36 -14.42
CA TRP A 5 -0.01 -1.77 -13.03
C TRP A 5 0.15 -3.29 -12.88
N LYS A 6 -0.61 -4.07 -13.66
CA LYS A 6 -0.52 -5.53 -13.65
C LYS A 6 0.79 -5.99 -14.31
N ALA A 7 1.20 -5.32 -15.40
CA ALA A 7 2.49 -5.56 -16.05
C ALA A 7 3.68 -5.20 -15.15
N ALA A 8 3.53 -4.19 -14.28
CA ALA A 8 4.53 -3.77 -13.30
C ALA A 8 4.62 -4.68 -12.06
N GLY A 9 3.88 -5.80 -12.01
CA GLY A 9 3.90 -6.73 -10.87
C GLY A 9 3.19 -6.20 -9.62
N LEU A 10 2.40 -5.13 -9.73
CA LEU A 10 1.64 -4.61 -8.60
C LEU A 10 0.38 -5.47 -8.38
N THR A 11 0.14 -5.83 -7.12
CA THR A 11 -1.18 -6.35 -6.72
C THR A 11 -2.22 -5.23 -6.76
N TYR A 12 -3.49 -5.60 -6.91
CA TYR A 12 -4.59 -4.64 -6.95
C TYR A 12 -4.62 -3.74 -5.70
N ASN A 13 -4.36 -4.31 -4.52
CA ASN A 13 -4.30 -3.55 -3.26
C ASN A 13 -3.17 -2.49 -3.29
N ARG A 14 -2.02 -2.82 -3.87
CA ARG A 14 -0.89 -1.88 -3.99
C ARG A 14 -1.23 -0.76 -4.97
N TYR A 15 -1.88 -1.08 -6.09
CA TYR A 15 -2.37 -0.09 -7.05
C TYR A 15 -3.35 0.90 -6.40
N LEU A 16 -4.39 0.41 -5.71
CA LEU A 16 -5.37 1.27 -5.02
C LEU A 16 -4.74 2.13 -3.92
N ALA A 17 -3.77 1.59 -3.17
CA ALA A 17 -3.07 2.34 -2.13
C ALA A 17 -2.31 3.54 -2.71
N VAL A 18 -1.62 3.35 -3.85
CA VAL A 18 -0.90 4.44 -4.55
C VAL A 18 -1.88 5.47 -5.13
N ALA A 19 -2.90 5.01 -5.87
CA ALA A 19 -3.88 5.90 -6.49
C ALA A 19 -4.60 6.77 -5.46
N SER A 20 -5.03 6.16 -4.34
CA SER A 20 -5.70 6.89 -3.26
C SER A 20 -4.78 7.93 -2.59
N ARG A 21 -3.47 7.66 -2.44
CA ARG A 21 -2.52 8.64 -1.89
C ARG A 21 -2.42 9.87 -2.78
N THR A 22 -2.33 9.69 -4.10
CA THR A 22 -2.27 10.80 -5.06
C THR A 22 -3.53 11.65 -4.98
N VAL A 23 -4.71 11.02 -4.93
CA VAL A 23 -5.99 11.73 -4.84
C VAL A 23 -6.10 12.57 -3.55
N ARG A 24 -5.63 12.06 -2.41
CA ARG A 24 -5.64 12.82 -1.13
C ARG A 24 -4.83 14.11 -1.22
N ARG A 25 -3.64 14.04 -1.83
CA ARG A 25 -2.75 15.19 -2.01
C ARG A 25 -3.32 16.26 -2.95
N SER A 26 -4.21 15.86 -3.86
CA SER A 26 -4.89 16.77 -4.78
C SER A 26 -6.10 17.49 -4.17
N LEU A 27 -6.50 17.16 -2.92
CA LEU A 27 -7.62 17.83 -2.25
C LEU A 27 -7.22 19.23 -1.71
N LYS A 28 -8.22 20.11 -1.59
CA LYS A 28 -8.09 21.38 -0.85
C LYS A 28 -7.76 21.11 0.62
N GLU A 29 -7.08 22.06 1.27
CA GLU A 29 -6.52 21.93 2.62
C GLU A 29 -7.49 21.32 3.64
N ASP A 30 -8.68 21.91 3.77
CA ASP A 30 -9.68 21.52 4.78
C ASP A 30 -10.01 20.02 4.72
N LYS A 31 -10.10 19.47 3.50
CA LYS A 31 -10.40 18.06 3.27
C LYS A 31 -9.15 17.18 3.30
N ARG A 32 -8.00 17.74 2.88
CA ARG A 32 -6.72 17.04 2.86
C ARG A 32 -6.27 16.63 4.25
N ILE A 33 -6.38 17.52 5.24
CA ILE A 33 -5.96 17.25 6.63
C ILE A 33 -6.65 16.00 7.20
N VAL A 34 -7.95 15.86 6.98
CA VAL A 34 -8.72 14.70 7.45
C VAL A 34 -8.37 13.44 6.64
N ALA A 35 -8.10 13.59 5.34
CA ALA A 35 -7.84 12.47 4.45
C ALA A 35 -6.43 11.88 4.60
N GLU A 36 -5.40 12.70 4.84
CA GLU A 36 -3.99 12.27 4.98
C GLU A 36 -3.78 11.32 6.16
N ARG A 37 -4.51 11.52 7.28
CA ARG A 37 -4.47 10.64 8.46
C ARG A 37 -4.76 9.16 8.14
N ARG A 38 -5.49 8.88 7.04
CA ARG A 38 -5.80 7.51 6.60
C ARG A 38 -4.64 6.79 5.91
N GLY A 39 -3.61 7.53 5.52
CA GLY A 39 -2.44 7.01 4.81
C GLY A 39 -1.30 6.57 5.73
N GLU A 40 -1.38 6.89 7.02
CA GLU A 40 -0.39 6.54 8.03
C GLU A 40 -0.65 5.12 8.57
N SER A 41 0.39 4.30 8.63
CA SER A 41 0.33 2.95 9.20
C SER A 41 1.71 2.57 9.70
N ASP A 42 1.87 2.38 11.01
CA ASP A 42 3.10 1.88 11.63
C ASP A 42 2.96 0.39 11.96
N LEU A 43 3.04 -0.46 10.93
CA LEU A 43 2.93 -1.91 11.07
C LEU A 43 4.33 -2.54 10.98
N ARG A 44 4.72 -3.27 12.02
CA ARG A 44 5.93 -4.11 12.01
C ARG A 44 5.54 -5.56 11.76
N PHE A 45 6.20 -6.20 10.80
CA PHE A 45 5.97 -7.60 10.45
C PHE A 45 7.25 -8.41 10.69
N SER A 46 7.11 -9.54 11.37
CA SER A 46 8.17 -10.52 11.57
C SER A 46 7.70 -11.87 11.05
N LYS A 47 8.40 -12.38 10.02
CA LYS A 47 8.12 -13.71 9.48
C LYS A 47 8.72 -14.75 10.43
N TRP A 48 7.87 -15.56 11.07
CA TRP A 48 8.33 -16.76 11.77
C TRP A 48 8.76 -17.82 10.75
N SER A 49 9.95 -18.38 10.91
CA SER A 49 10.47 -19.45 10.06
C SER A 49 10.81 -20.66 10.94
N VAL A 50 10.09 -21.76 10.75
CA VAL A 50 10.41 -23.03 11.42
C VAL A 50 11.50 -23.72 10.61
N SER A 51 12.68 -23.89 11.20
CA SER A 51 13.78 -24.65 10.61
C SER A 51 13.72 -26.08 11.16
N THR A 52 13.01 -26.96 10.47
CA THR A 52 13.09 -28.40 10.76
C THR A 52 14.35 -28.93 10.10
N LYS A 53 15.47 -28.91 10.82
CA LYS A 53 16.65 -29.70 10.45
C LYS A 53 16.35 -31.16 10.80
N HIS A 54 15.90 -31.94 9.83
CA HIS A 54 16.03 -33.38 9.91
C HIS A 54 17.46 -33.76 9.49
N GLN A 55 18.18 -34.30 10.46
CA GLN A 55 19.43 -35.02 10.31
C GLN A 55 19.15 -36.40 9.70
#